data_AF-A0A1X3PBD2-F1
#
_entry.id   AF-A0A1X3PBD2-F1
#
_cell.length_a   1.000
_cell.length_b   1.000
_cell.length_c   1.000
_cell.angle_alpha   90.00
_cell.angle_beta   90.00
_cell.angle_gamma   90.00
#
_symmetry.space_group_name_H-M   'P 1'
#
loop_
_entity.id
_entity.type
_entity.pdbx_description
1 polymer ?
#
loop_
_entity_poly.entity_id
_entity_poly.type
_entity_poly.pdbx_seq_one_letter_code
_entity_poly.pdbx_strand_id
1 'polypeptide(L)'
;MGRDVVVPQDPLTRSVVTVAAAMPDQNLPHVVELLLAVARTPFDPAAAVPAAPTLVVAGARDEIAAGSARLAELVVAAGHPARLVEVPGRDHVNVLTSRIYKDAVLDALP
;
A
#
# COMPACT_ATOMS: atom_id res chain seq x y z
N MET A 1 -28.65 15.46 24.16
CA MET A 1 -27.37 16.16 23.92
C MET A 1 -26.71 15.47 22.75
N GLY A 2 -26.88 16.02 21.53
CA GLY A 2 -26.35 15.41 20.31
C GLY A 2 -24.83 15.50 20.34
N ARG A 3 -24.14 14.37 20.17
CA ARG A 3 -22.68 14.38 20.06
C ARG A 3 -22.34 14.93 18.68
N ASP A 4 -21.59 16.03 18.64
CA ASP A 4 -21.02 16.54 17.41
C ASP A 4 -20.15 15.43 16.79
N VAL A 5 -20.56 14.98 15.60
CA VAL A 5 -19.77 14.02 14.82
C VAL A 5 -18.60 14.79 14.23
N VAL A 6 -17.42 14.63 14.83
CA VAL A 6 -16.18 15.16 14.28
C VAL A 6 -15.81 14.29 13.08
N VAL A 7 -15.99 14.85 11.87
CA VAL A 7 -15.55 14.21 10.64
C VAL A 7 -14.06 14.50 10.46
N PRO A 8 -13.20 13.46 10.34
CA PRO A 8 -11.79 13.68 10.04
C PRO A 8 -11.61 14.50 8.75
N GLN A 9 -10.74 15.51 8.79
CA GLN A 9 -10.43 16.35 7.63
C GLN A 9 -9.39 15.71 6.70
N ASP A 10 -8.47 14.93 7.28
CA ASP A 10 -7.51 14.13 6.55
C ASP A 10 -8.21 13.03 5.70
N PRO A 11 -8.00 12.99 4.36
CA PRO A 11 -8.63 12.02 3.47
C PRO A 11 -8.35 10.56 3.82
N LEU A 12 -7.12 10.23 4.25
CA LEU A 12 -6.74 8.87 4.60
C LEU A 12 -7.47 8.39 5.85
N THR A 13 -7.45 9.19 6.91
CA THR A 13 -8.16 8.95 8.17
C THR A 13 -9.65 8.80 7.91
N ARG A 14 -10.24 9.65 7.08
CA ARG A 14 -11.65 9.55 6.71
C ARG A 14 -11.97 8.22 6.01
N SER A 15 -11.16 7.81 5.05
CA SER A 15 -11.35 6.53 4.35
C SER A 15 -11.27 5.34 5.30
N VAL A 16 -10.27 5.30 6.18
CA VAL A 16 -10.11 4.22 7.17
C VAL A 16 -11.29 4.17 8.14
N VAL A 17 -11.70 5.31 8.70
CA VAL A 17 -12.85 5.39 9.63
C VAL A 17 -14.16 5.00 8.93
N THR A 18 -14.34 5.38 7.66
CA THR A 18 -15.53 5.01 6.87
C THR A 18 -15.63 3.51 6.69
N VAL A 19 -14.53 2.84 6.32
CA VAL A 19 -14.50 1.38 6.18
C VAL A 19 -14.71 0.69 7.52
N ALA A 20 -14.04 1.15 8.58
CA ALA A 20 -14.21 0.59 9.92
C ALA A 20 -15.66 0.71 10.41
N ALA A 21 -16.32 1.85 10.19
CA ALA A 21 -17.70 2.07 10.61
C ALA A 21 -18.72 1.15 9.92
N ALA A 22 -18.36 0.54 8.79
CA ALA A 22 -19.22 -0.41 8.08
C ALA A 22 -19.19 -1.83 8.68
N MET A 23 -18.24 -2.15 9.57
CA MET A 23 -18.13 -3.47 10.18
C MET A 23 -18.86 -3.53 11.53
N PRO A 24 -19.55 -4.64 11.84
CA PRO A 24 -20.23 -4.80 13.13
C PRO A 24 -19.23 -4.84 14.29
N ASP A 25 -19.68 -4.40 15.47
CA ASP A 25 -18.96 -4.47 16.75
C ASP A 25 -17.56 -3.79 16.79
N GLN A 26 -17.34 -2.81 15.91
CA GLN A 26 -16.08 -2.06 15.88
C GLN A 26 -15.99 -0.97 16.95
N ASN A 27 -14.79 -0.77 17.47
CA ASN A 27 -14.46 0.34 18.36
C ASN A 27 -13.76 1.46 17.57
N LEU A 28 -14.53 2.39 17.00
CA LEU A 28 -14.01 3.49 16.18
C LEU A 28 -12.96 4.36 16.89
N PRO A 29 -13.10 4.71 18.19
CA PRO A 29 -12.03 5.37 18.94
C PRO A 29 -10.69 4.61 18.89
N HIS A 30 -10.71 3.29 19.08
CA HIS A 30 -9.48 2.49 19.01
C HIS A 30 -8.90 2.42 17.60
N VAL A 31 -9.73 2.44 16.55
CA VAL A 31 -9.24 2.53 15.16
C VAL A 31 -8.48 3.83 14.93
N VAL A 32 -9.00 4.95 15.46
CA VAL A 32 -8.32 6.25 15.38
C VAL A 32 -7.03 6.25 16.19
N GLU A 33 -7.04 5.71 17.41
CA GLU A 33 -5.83 5.57 18.24
C GLU A 33 -4.75 4.73 17.55
N LEU A 34 -5.14 3.62 16.93
CA LEU A 34 -4.24 2.78 16.13
C LEU A 34 -3.65 3.56 14.96
N LEU A 35 -4.48 4.27 14.20
CA LEU A 35 -4.01 5.06 13.06
C LEU A 35 -3.00 6.13 13.49
N LEU A 36 -3.29 6.85 14.57
CA LEU A 36 -2.38 7.85 15.14
C LEU A 36 -1.10 7.21 15.68
N ALA A 37 -1.17 5.98 16.21
CA ALA A 37 0.01 5.25 16.66
C ALA A 37 0.90 4.80 15.51
N VAL A 38 0.33 4.23 14.45
CA VAL A 38 1.06 3.83 13.23
C VAL A 38 1.70 5.04 12.57
N ALA A 39 1.01 6.19 12.52
CA ALA A 39 1.55 7.42 11.93
C ALA A 39 2.81 7.95 12.64
N ARG A 40 3.06 7.58 13.90
CA ARG A 40 4.28 7.98 14.64
C ARG A 40 5.52 7.19 14.22
N THR A 41 5.35 6.05 13.57
CA THR A 41 6.46 5.19 13.14
C THR A 41 6.46 5.12 11.62
N PRO A 42 7.10 6.08 10.93
CA PRO A 42 7.14 6.10 9.49
C PRO A 42 7.84 4.84 8.96
N PHE A 43 7.32 4.32 7.86
CA PHE A 43 7.93 3.19 7.16
C PHE A 43 9.23 3.64 6.49
N ASP A 44 10.33 2.94 6.78
CA ASP A 44 11.60 3.08 6.06
C ASP A 44 11.85 1.83 5.20
N PRO A 45 11.73 1.93 3.85
CA PRO A 45 11.96 0.80 2.97
C PRO A 45 13.42 0.32 2.94
N ALA A 46 14.39 1.14 3.38
CA ALA A 46 15.80 0.76 3.40
C ALA A 46 16.18 -0.05 4.65
N ALA A 47 15.37 -0.02 5.70
CA ALA A 47 15.65 -0.72 6.96
C ALA A 47 15.67 -2.25 6.81
N ALA A 48 14.97 -2.80 5.82
CA ALA A 48 14.88 -4.24 5.57
C ALA A 48 14.68 -4.54 4.08
N VAL A 49 15.76 -4.54 3.31
CA VAL A 49 15.73 -4.84 1.87
C VAL A 49 15.66 -6.36 1.64
N PRO A 50 14.78 -6.87 0.76
CA PRO A 50 14.73 -8.28 0.40
C PRO A 50 16.07 -8.85 -0.10
N ALA A 51 16.46 -10.01 0.43
CA ALA A 51 17.69 -10.72 0.06
C ALA A 51 17.49 -11.74 -1.09
N ALA A 52 16.53 -11.48 -1.98
CA ALA A 52 16.10 -12.41 -3.01
C ALA A 52 15.67 -11.67 -4.29
N PRO A 53 15.63 -12.37 -5.45
CA PRO A 53 15.01 -11.82 -6.65
C PRO A 53 13.62 -11.26 -6.37
N THR A 54 13.37 -10.00 -6.74
CA THR A 54 12.12 -9.31 -6.37
C THR A 54 11.42 -8.72 -7.60
N LEU A 55 10.16 -9.08 -7.79
CA LEU A 55 9.26 -8.42 -8.73
C LEU A 55 8.41 -7.38 -7.98
N VAL A 56 8.50 -6.12 -8.39
CA VAL A 56 7.62 -5.04 -7.93
C VAL A 56 6.59 -4.77 -9.03
N VAL A 57 5.30 -4.85 -8.71
CA VAL A 57 4.23 -4.54 -9.67
C VAL A 57 3.28 -3.50 -9.07
N ALA A 58 3.01 -2.43 -9.81
CA ALA A 58 2.12 -1.36 -9.39
C ALA A 58 1.22 -0.91 -10.55
N GLY A 59 0.06 -0.33 -10.23
CA GLY A 59 -0.77 0.32 -11.24
C GLY A 59 -0.15 1.66 -11.64
N ALA A 60 -0.18 2.00 -12.93
CA ALA A 60 0.36 3.28 -13.42
C ALA A 60 -0.41 4.52 -12.92
N ARG A 61 -1.58 4.34 -12.27
CA ARG A 61 -2.39 5.37 -11.61
C ARG A 61 -2.48 5.15 -10.10
N ASP A 62 -1.59 4.33 -9.53
CA ASP A 62 -1.56 4.04 -8.11
C ASP A 62 -0.79 5.13 -7.34
N GLU A 63 -1.53 6.09 -6.79
CA GLU A 63 -0.97 7.18 -5.98
C GLU A 63 -0.45 6.69 -4.61
N ILE A 64 -0.95 5.56 -4.11
CA ILE A 64 -0.50 4.96 -2.84
C ILE A 64 0.89 4.33 -3.04
N ALA A 65 1.12 3.71 -4.20
CA ALA A 65 2.37 3.02 -4.53
C ALA A 65 3.37 3.87 -5.32
N ALA A 66 3.32 5.20 -5.22
CA ALA A 66 4.22 6.12 -5.94
C ALA A 66 5.72 5.85 -5.68
N GLY A 67 6.06 5.21 -4.54
CA GLY A 67 7.43 4.81 -4.19
C GLY A 67 7.92 3.49 -4.82
N SER A 68 7.16 2.85 -5.72
CA SER A 68 7.45 1.50 -6.22
C SER A 68 8.81 1.38 -6.93
N ALA A 69 9.20 2.37 -7.73
CA ALA A 69 10.52 2.38 -8.38
C ALA A 69 11.66 2.32 -7.36
N ARG A 70 11.53 3.06 -6.25
CA ARG A 70 12.53 3.09 -5.18
C ARG A 70 12.72 1.72 -4.52
N LEU A 71 11.66 0.92 -4.41
CA LEU A 71 11.76 -0.44 -3.85
C LEU A 71 12.63 -1.34 -4.73
N ALA A 72 12.44 -1.29 -6.05
CA ALA A 72 13.26 -2.07 -6.98
C ALA A 72 14.74 -1.61 -6.97
N GLU A 73 14.98 -0.29 -6.91
CA GLU A 73 16.33 0.27 -6.77
C GLU A 73 17.04 -0.20 -5.50
N LEU A 74 16.33 -0.26 -4.37
CA LEU A 74 16.91 -0.71 -3.10
C LEU A 74 17.36 -2.17 -3.18
N VAL A 75 16.55 -3.05 -3.78
CA VAL A 75 16.90 -4.47 -3.98
C VAL A 75 18.12 -4.61 -4.88
N VAL A 76 18.20 -3.86 -5.97
CA VAL A 76 19.37 -3.84 -6.86
C VAL A 76 20.61 -3.32 -6.12
N ALA A 77 20.47 -2.24 -5.35
CA ALA A 77 21.56 -1.69 -4.55
C ALA A 77 22.07 -2.67 -3.47
N ALA A 78 21.20 -3.56 -2.97
CA ALA A 78 21.55 -4.63 -2.05
C ALA A 78 22.17 -5.87 -2.73
N GLY A 79 22.35 -5.86 -4.06
CA GLY A 79 23.01 -6.93 -4.80
C GLY A 79 22.08 -8.05 -5.29
N HIS A 80 20.76 -7.83 -5.28
CA HIS A 80 19.77 -8.81 -5.74
C HIS A 80 19.05 -8.31 -7.00
N PRO A 81 18.65 -9.21 -7.92
CA PRO A 81 17.94 -8.79 -9.13
C PRO A 81 16.54 -8.30 -8.78
N ALA A 82 16.12 -7.19 -9.41
CA ALA A 82 14.77 -6.68 -9.27
C ALA A 82 14.19 -6.23 -10.62
N ARG A 83 12.87 -6.31 -10.75
CA ARG A 83 12.12 -5.81 -11.90
C ARG A 83 10.91 -5.03 -11.44
N LEU A 84 10.73 -3.83 -11.97
CA LEU A 84 9.48 -3.06 -11.83
C LEU A 84 8.59 -3.31 -13.05
N VAL A 85 7.29 -3.54 -12.81
CA VAL A 85 6.25 -3.57 -13.84
C VAL A 85 5.15 -2.58 -13.46
N GLU A 86 4.97 -1.54 -14.27
CA GLU A 86 3.84 -0.63 -14.14
C GLU A 86 2.71 -1.07 -15.08
N VAL A 87 1.51 -1.25 -14.54
CA VAL A 87 0.36 -1.74 -15.31
C VAL A 87 -0.47 -0.55 -15.82
N PRO A 88 -0.54 -0.32 -17.15
CA PRO A 88 -1.24 0.84 -17.71
C PRO A 88 -2.72 0.86 -17.35
N GLY A 89 -3.21 2.05 -17.00
CA GLY A 89 -4.62 2.30 -16.70
C GLY A 89 -5.14 1.68 -15.41
N ARG A 90 -4.26 1.08 -14.59
CA ARG A 90 -4.62 0.44 -13.31
C ARG A 90 -4.25 1.30 -12.12
N ASP A 91 -5.02 1.14 -11.05
CA ASP A 91 -4.83 1.78 -9.75
C ASP A 91 -4.55 0.72 -8.66
N HIS A 92 -4.43 1.19 -7.43
CA HIS A 92 -4.18 0.37 -6.25
C HIS A 92 -5.14 -0.80 -6.08
N VAL A 93 -6.42 -0.58 -6.41
CA VAL A 93 -7.49 -1.55 -6.14
C VAL A 93 -7.57 -2.60 -7.24
N ASN A 94 -7.38 -2.20 -8.49
CA ASN A 94 -7.67 -3.08 -9.63
C ASN A 94 -6.44 -3.70 -10.32
N VAL A 95 -5.20 -3.32 -9.96
CA VAL A 95 -3.98 -3.82 -10.60
C VAL A 95 -3.87 -5.36 -10.56
N LEU A 96 -4.21 -5.98 -9.43
CA LEU A 96 -4.09 -7.43 -9.20
C LEU A 96 -5.01 -8.26 -10.10
N THR A 97 -6.10 -7.66 -10.60
CA THR A 97 -7.05 -8.36 -11.49
C THR A 97 -6.57 -8.41 -12.94
N SER A 98 -5.57 -7.59 -13.30
CA SER A 98 -5.11 -7.43 -14.67
C SER A 98 -4.39 -8.68 -15.19
N ARG A 99 -4.51 -8.92 -16.49
CA ARG A 99 -3.76 -10.00 -17.15
C ARG A 99 -2.25 -9.75 -17.09
N ILE A 100 -1.82 -8.50 -17.30
CA ILE A 100 -0.41 -8.08 -17.23
C ILE A 100 0.22 -8.42 -15.87
N TYR A 101 -0.47 -8.14 -14.76
CA TYR A 101 0.00 -8.53 -13.42
C TYR A 101 0.19 -10.05 -13.33
N LYS A 102 -0.82 -10.83 -13.74
CA LYS A 102 -0.78 -12.30 -13.65
C LYS A 102 0.35 -12.90 -14.49
N ASP A 103 0.53 -12.41 -15.71
CA ASP A 103 1.60 -12.86 -16.60
C ASP A 103 2.97 -12.48 -16.02
N ALA A 104 3.14 -11.25 -15.51
CA ALA A 104 4.39 -10.82 -14.88
C ALA A 104 4.77 -11.66 -13.65
N VAL A 105 3.79 -12.08 -12.85
CA VAL A 105 4.00 -12.98 -11.70
C VAL A 105 4.43 -14.36 -12.17
N LEU A 106 3.73 -14.95 -13.15
CA LEU A 106 4.09 -16.27 -13.71
C LEU A 106 5.51 -16.26 -14.30
N ASP A 107 5.90 -15.19 -14.98
CA ASP A 107 7.25 -15.01 -15.54
C ASP A 107 8.35 -14.83 -14.48
N ALA A 108 7.99 -14.54 -13.22
CA ALA A 108 8.92 -14.34 -12.12
C ALA A 108 9.06 -15.57 -11.20
N LEU A 109 8.25 -16.61 -11.43
CA LEU A 109 8.35 -17.86 -10.69
C LEU A 109 9.46 -18.76 -11.27
N PRO A 110 10.15 -19.54 -10.43
CA PRO A 110 11.17 -20.51 -10.86
C PRO A 110 10.58 -21.72 -11.60
#